data_AF-A0A8H7D9L2-F1
#
_entry.id   AF-A0A8H7D9L2-F1
#
_cell.length_a   1.000
_cell.length_b   1.000
_cell.length_c   1.000
_cell.angle_alpha   90.00
_cell.angle_beta   90.00
_cell.angle_gamma   90.00
#
_symmetry.space_group_name_H-M   'P 1'
#
loop_
_entity.id
_entity.type
_entity.pdbx_description
1 polymer ?
#
loop_
_entity_poly.entity_id
_entity_poly.type
_entity_poly.pdbx_seq_one_letter_code
_entity_poly.pdbx_strand_id
1 'polypeptide(L)'
;MKIVQNSRQIGTPIQWTVKRHLVHLVRAQMMFDSLLRSDWGVYQDDCQGLHPDTIEKYYGVHGPPRLGGRGAGNPPDENDVAENIHAEQGPQIRHEAIEVPDHKNPFGDDSEGERTFFAVLTEVVWKEVVPTGYGVLPEEWDEDGYPDTEILQAGRRMKTQIPVSLSHPIWLQRATLWVQGVNVLSRFF
;
A
#
# COMPACT_ATOMS: atom_id res chain seq x y z
N MET A 1 -18.29 -31.29 47.53
CA MET A 1 -18.16 -29.83 47.58
C MET A 1 -17.17 -29.44 46.49
N LYS A 2 -17.65 -28.83 45.40
CA LYS A 2 -16.91 -28.49 44.17
C LYS A 2 -16.22 -27.14 44.35
N ILE A 3 -15.02 -26.94 43.81
CA ILE A 3 -14.67 -25.75 43.00
C ILE A 3 -13.61 -26.18 41.96
N VAL A 4 -14.01 -26.21 40.68
CA VAL A 4 -13.12 -26.28 39.50
C VAL A 4 -13.02 -24.84 38.99
N GLN A 5 -11.81 -24.26 38.98
CA GLN A 5 -11.59 -22.95 38.37
C GLN A 5 -11.40 -23.13 36.86
N ASN A 6 -12.38 -22.65 36.10
CA ASN A 6 -12.39 -22.59 34.65
C ASN A 6 -12.11 -21.14 34.24
N SER A 7 -10.85 -20.81 33.99
CA SER A 7 -10.42 -19.49 33.53
C SER A 7 -10.49 -19.43 32.01
N ARG A 8 -11.71 -19.33 31.46
CA ARG A 8 -11.90 -18.88 30.07
C ARG A 8 -11.79 -17.36 30.06
N GLN A 9 -10.66 -16.83 29.61
CA GLN A 9 -10.55 -15.43 29.23
C GLN A 9 -11.40 -15.21 27.97
N ILE A 10 -12.56 -14.58 28.15
CA ILE A 10 -13.42 -14.12 27.07
C ILE A 10 -12.84 -12.78 26.61
N GLY A 11 -12.00 -12.82 25.57
CA GLY A 11 -11.58 -11.61 24.86
C GLY A 11 -12.81 -10.91 24.27
N THR A 12 -12.95 -9.61 24.50
CA THR A 12 -14.08 -8.82 24.04
C THR A 12 -14.11 -8.72 22.50
N PRO A 13 -15.29 -8.79 21.85
CA PRO A 13 -15.42 -8.85 20.39
C PRO A 13 -15.00 -7.57 19.65
N ILE A 14 -14.77 -6.47 20.37
CA ILE A 14 -14.36 -5.17 19.82
C ILE A 14 -12.87 -5.16 19.44
N GLN A 15 -12.05 -6.01 20.07
CA GLN A 15 -10.61 -6.10 19.83
C GLN A 15 -10.27 -6.71 18.45
N TRP A 16 -11.12 -7.58 17.91
CA TRP A 16 -10.86 -8.31 16.66
C TRP A 16 -11.10 -7.47 15.41
N THR A 17 -12.10 -6.59 15.42
CA THR A 17 -12.46 -5.77 14.25
C THR A 17 -11.45 -4.64 14.01
N VAL A 18 -10.93 -4.06 15.09
CA VAL A 18 -9.87 -3.04 15.04
C VAL A 18 -8.55 -3.67 14.57
N LYS A 19 -8.20 -4.88 15.05
CA LYS A 19 -7.02 -5.62 14.56
C LYS A 19 -7.09 -5.92 13.07
N ARG A 20 -8.25 -6.38 12.57
CA ARG A 20 -8.41 -6.68 11.13
C ARG A 20 -8.31 -5.41 10.27
N HIS A 21 -8.91 -4.30 10.70
CA HIS A 21 -8.82 -3.03 9.98
C HIS A 21 -7.43 -2.38 10.05
N LEU A 22 -6.72 -2.45 11.18
CA LEU A 22 -5.33 -1.95 11.27
C LEU A 22 -4.38 -2.76 10.39
N VAL A 23 -4.54 -4.09 10.35
CA VAL A 23 -3.76 -4.96 9.46
C VAL A 23 -4.04 -4.61 7.98
N HIS A 24 -5.28 -4.33 7.61
CA HIS A 24 -5.62 -3.90 6.24
C HIS A 24 -5.12 -2.47 5.92
N LEU A 25 -5.23 -1.51 6.84
CA LEU A 25 -4.78 -0.12 6.63
C LEU A 25 -3.26 0.00 6.56
N VAL A 26 -2.52 -0.76 7.36
CA VAL A 26 -1.05 -0.71 7.35
C VAL A 26 -0.46 -1.58 6.22
N ARG A 27 -1.16 -2.64 5.78
CA ARG A 27 -0.83 -3.33 4.52
C ARG A 27 -0.89 -2.40 3.31
N ALA A 28 -1.86 -1.47 3.27
CA ALA A 28 -1.96 -0.47 2.20
C ALA A 28 -0.77 0.50 2.20
N GLN A 29 -0.26 0.91 3.37
CA GLN A 29 0.90 1.81 3.48
C GLN A 29 2.21 1.12 3.05
N MET A 30 2.43 -0.14 3.46
CA MET A 30 3.60 -0.92 3.01
C MET A 30 3.58 -1.28 1.53
N MET A 31 2.38 -1.46 0.96
CA MET A 31 2.22 -1.60 -0.48
C MET A 31 2.63 -0.31 -1.21
N PHE A 32 2.37 0.87 -0.64
CA PHE A 32 2.76 2.14 -1.25
C PHE A 32 4.29 2.31 -1.31
N ASP A 33 5.00 2.00 -0.22
CA ASP A 33 6.48 2.05 -0.20
C ASP A 33 7.11 0.95 -1.09
N SER A 34 6.44 -0.21 -1.23
CA SER A 34 6.87 -1.28 -2.13
C SER A 34 6.58 -1.00 -3.60
N LEU A 35 5.53 -0.22 -3.92
CA LEU A 35 5.22 0.24 -5.27
C LEU A 35 6.14 1.40 -5.69
N LEU A 36 6.52 2.27 -4.75
CA LEU A 36 7.50 3.34 -4.98
C LEU A 36 8.94 2.82 -5.14
N ARG A 37 9.27 1.65 -4.56
CA ARG A 37 10.57 0.98 -4.73
C ARG A 37 10.56 -0.17 -5.76
N SER A 38 9.43 -0.40 -6.39
CA SER A 38 9.30 -1.35 -7.48
C SER A 38 9.88 -0.72 -8.75
N ASP A 39 10.93 -1.33 -9.32
CA ASP A 39 11.57 -0.93 -10.58
C ASP A 39 10.64 -1.00 -11.81
N TRP A 40 9.32 -1.06 -11.62
CA TRP A 40 8.29 -0.97 -12.65
C TRP A 40 8.23 0.40 -13.35
N GLY A 41 9.16 1.31 -13.03
CA GLY A 41 9.37 2.61 -13.68
C GLY A 41 10.66 2.71 -14.49
N VAL A 42 11.45 1.65 -14.64
CA VAL A 42 12.55 1.67 -15.63
C VAL A 42 11.93 1.44 -17.00
N TYR A 43 11.41 2.51 -17.60
CA TYR A 43 11.17 2.53 -19.04
C TYR A 43 12.53 2.31 -19.69
N GLN A 44 12.72 1.13 -20.27
CA GLN A 44 13.79 0.94 -21.23
C GLN A 44 13.57 2.01 -22.29
N ASP A 45 14.52 2.93 -22.42
CA ASP A 45 14.51 3.91 -23.51
C ASP A 45 14.70 3.13 -24.82
N ASP A 46 13.58 2.69 -25.37
CA ASP A 46 13.46 1.99 -26.63
C ASP A 46 13.78 2.91 -27.83
N CYS A 47 14.06 4.19 -27.57
CA CYS A 47 14.51 5.15 -28.58
C CYS A 47 16.04 5.16 -28.75
N GLN A 48 16.80 4.37 -27.99
CA GLN A 48 18.27 4.35 -28.11
C GLN A 48 18.71 3.79 -29.48
N GLY A 49 19.26 4.67 -30.34
CA GLY A 49 19.74 4.32 -31.69
C GLY A 49 18.72 4.57 -32.80
N LEU A 50 17.51 5.04 -32.48
CA LEU A 50 16.59 5.55 -33.48
C LEU A 50 17.04 6.94 -33.93
N HIS A 51 17.14 7.14 -35.25
CA HIS A 51 17.48 8.44 -35.82
C HIS A 51 16.36 9.45 -35.49
N PRO A 52 16.66 10.71 -35.12
CA PRO A 52 15.66 11.71 -34.77
C PRO A 52 14.51 11.82 -35.79
N ASP A 53 14.82 11.79 -37.08
CA ASP A 53 13.83 11.83 -38.17
C ASP A 53 12.86 10.64 -38.14
N THR A 54 13.28 9.49 -37.61
CA THR A 54 12.40 8.32 -37.45
C THR A 54 11.42 8.55 -36.30
N ILE A 55 11.90 9.12 -35.19
CA ILE A 55 11.05 9.52 -34.07
C ILE A 55 10.07 10.61 -34.54
N GLU A 56 10.53 11.61 -35.27
CA GLU A 56 9.69 12.67 -35.82
C GLU A 56 8.65 12.14 -36.82
N LYS A 57 9.00 11.16 -37.65
CA LYS A 57 8.08 10.57 -38.62
C LYS A 57 6.94 9.77 -37.98
N TYR A 58 7.19 9.08 -36.88
CA TYR A 58 6.20 8.18 -36.25
C TYR A 58 5.54 8.78 -35.00
N TYR A 59 6.22 9.69 -34.31
CA TYR A 59 5.79 10.32 -33.06
C TYR A 59 5.84 11.84 -33.08
N GLY A 60 6.37 12.47 -34.14
CA GLY A 60 6.40 13.92 -34.27
C GLY A 60 5.00 14.50 -34.45
N VAL A 61 4.80 15.67 -33.84
CA VAL A 61 3.54 16.43 -33.88
C VAL A 61 3.30 17.10 -35.25
N HIS A 62 4.28 17.04 -36.15
CA HIS A 62 4.30 17.75 -37.43
C HIS A 62 3.91 16.84 -38.62
N GLY A 63 2.72 16.27 -38.58
CA GLY A 63 2.08 15.79 -39.81
C GLY A 63 1.52 16.97 -40.63
N PRO A 64 1.44 16.88 -41.98
CA PRO A 64 0.60 17.79 -42.75
C PRO A 64 -0.82 17.76 -42.15
N PRO A 65 -1.52 18.90 -42.04
CA PRO A 65 -2.86 18.92 -41.45
C PRO A 65 -3.70 17.88 -42.16
N ARG A 66 -4.00 16.78 -41.45
CA ARG A 66 -4.93 15.77 -41.93
C ARG A 66 -6.28 16.47 -41.97
N LEU A 67 -6.65 16.99 -43.14
CA LEU A 67 -7.99 17.43 -43.45
C LEU A 67 -8.91 16.22 -43.25
N GLY A 68 -9.47 16.09 -42.05
CA GLY A 68 -10.46 15.07 -41.71
C GLY A 68 -10.01 13.89 -40.82
N GLY A 69 -8.90 13.98 -40.09
CA GLY A 69 -8.45 12.85 -39.24
C GLY A 69 -7.91 13.28 -37.88
N ARG A 70 -8.81 13.35 -36.89
CA ARG A 70 -8.61 13.47 -35.44
C ARG A 70 -7.13 13.49 -34.98
N GLY A 71 -6.52 14.68 -34.98
CA GLY A 71 -5.83 15.08 -33.75
C GLY A 71 -6.86 15.10 -32.63
N ALA A 72 -6.43 15.07 -31.36
CA ALA A 72 -7.34 15.12 -30.20
C ALA A 72 -8.08 16.47 -30.06
N GLY A 73 -8.60 17.01 -31.16
CA GLY A 73 -9.69 17.95 -31.19
C GLY A 73 -10.94 17.20 -30.79
N ASN A 74 -11.28 17.40 -29.52
CA ASN A 74 -12.59 17.24 -28.90
C ASN A 74 -13.70 17.43 -29.96
N PRO A 75 -14.30 16.36 -30.54
CA PRO A 75 -15.52 16.50 -31.31
C PRO A 75 -16.55 17.29 -30.47
N PRO A 76 -17.42 18.08 -31.10
CA PRO A 76 -18.39 18.89 -30.37
C PRO A 76 -19.38 18.08 -29.50
N ASP A 77 -19.37 16.74 -29.57
CA ASP A 77 -20.11 15.83 -28.67
C ASP A 77 -19.32 15.38 -27.43
N GLU A 78 -18.02 15.69 -27.31
CA GLU A 78 -17.20 15.35 -26.13
C GLU A 78 -17.43 16.31 -24.96
N ASN A 79 -18.07 17.48 -25.18
CA ASN A 79 -18.51 18.35 -24.09
C ASN A 79 -19.48 17.61 -23.16
N ASP A 80 -20.38 16.81 -23.74
CA ASP A 80 -21.33 15.99 -22.99
C ASP A 80 -20.61 14.86 -22.24
N VAL A 81 -19.54 14.30 -22.80
CA VAL A 81 -18.75 13.25 -22.15
C VAL A 81 -17.97 13.81 -20.96
N ALA A 82 -17.32 14.97 -21.13
CA ALA A 82 -16.60 15.65 -20.06
C ALA A 82 -17.54 16.09 -18.93
N GLU A 83 -18.71 16.66 -19.26
CA GLU A 83 -19.73 17.04 -18.29
C GLU A 83 -20.32 15.83 -17.56
N ASN A 84 -20.55 14.71 -18.27
CA ASN A 84 -21.01 13.46 -17.66
C ASN A 84 -19.95 12.85 -16.74
N ILE A 85 -18.68 12.82 -17.13
CA ILE A 85 -17.58 12.37 -16.25
C ILE A 85 -17.50 13.26 -15.02
N HIS A 86 -17.59 14.58 -15.18
CA HIS A 86 -17.56 15.52 -14.06
C HIS A 86 -18.77 15.37 -13.13
N ALA A 87 -19.98 15.14 -13.68
CA ALA A 87 -21.19 14.87 -12.90
C ALA A 87 -21.15 13.52 -12.18
N GLU A 88 -20.55 12.49 -12.80
CA GLU A 88 -20.41 11.16 -12.21
C GLU A 88 -19.30 11.09 -11.15
N GLN A 89 -18.19 11.81 -11.33
CA GLN A 89 -17.06 11.84 -10.39
C GLN A 89 -17.19 12.91 -9.30
N GLY A 90 -17.95 13.97 -9.56
CA GLY A 90 -18.17 15.07 -8.62
C GLY A 90 -18.60 14.64 -7.20
N PRO A 91 -19.45 13.61 -7.04
CA PRO A 91 -19.80 13.07 -5.72
C PRO A 91 -18.70 12.20 -5.08
N GLN A 92 -17.86 11.56 -5.89
CA GLN A 92 -16.82 10.61 -5.43
C GLN A 92 -15.55 11.31 -4.96
N ILE A 93 -15.29 12.52 -5.45
CA ILE A 93 -14.11 13.35 -5.08
C ILE A 93 -14.41 14.27 -3.88
N ARG A 94 -15.67 14.35 -3.43
CA ARG A 94 -16.12 15.21 -2.31
C ARG A 94 -16.19 14.48 -0.97
N HIS A 95 -15.25 13.58 -0.67
CA HIS A 95 -15.01 13.34 0.74
C HIS A 95 -14.22 14.53 1.28
N GLU A 96 -14.54 14.97 2.50
CA GLU A 96 -13.65 15.88 3.22
C GLU A 96 -12.25 15.25 3.22
N ALA A 97 -11.20 16.07 3.09
CA ALA A 97 -9.84 15.57 3.17
C ALA A 97 -9.73 14.80 4.49
N ILE A 98 -9.40 13.51 4.42
CA ILE A 98 -9.11 12.75 5.63
C ILE A 98 -7.91 13.46 6.25
N GLU A 99 -8.02 13.85 7.52
CA GLU A 99 -6.89 14.43 8.24
C GLU A 99 -5.75 13.41 8.20
N VAL A 100 -4.79 13.69 7.32
CA VAL A 100 -3.57 12.89 7.23
C VAL A 100 -2.82 13.15 8.52
N PRO A 101 -2.48 12.11 9.31
CA PRO A 101 -1.62 12.29 10.46
C PRO A 101 -0.39 13.09 10.04
N ASP A 102 -0.16 14.20 10.72
CA ASP A 102 0.95 15.10 10.43
C ASP A 102 2.24 14.25 10.37
N HIS A 103 3.02 14.35 9.29
CA HIS A 103 4.18 13.49 9.01
C HIS A 103 5.36 13.71 9.97
N LYS A 104 5.08 14.13 11.20
CA LYS A 104 6.06 14.41 12.22
C LYS A 104 6.67 13.09 12.66
N ASN A 105 8.00 13.05 12.58
CA ASN A 105 8.80 12.04 13.24
C ASN A 105 8.26 11.88 14.67
N PRO A 106 7.91 10.67 15.13
CA PRO A 106 7.39 10.46 16.48
C PRO A 106 8.34 10.98 17.57
N PHE A 107 9.64 11.10 17.28
CA PHE A 107 10.64 11.65 18.20
C PHE A 107 10.73 13.18 18.18
N GLY A 108 10.16 13.88 17.20
CA GLY A 108 10.24 15.34 17.12
C GLY A 108 11.68 15.85 17.16
N ASP A 109 12.02 16.62 18.21
CA ASP A 109 13.38 17.14 18.47
C ASP A 109 14.22 16.22 19.38
N ASP A 110 13.66 15.11 19.87
CA ASP A 110 14.34 14.13 20.74
C ASP A 110 15.28 13.21 19.94
N SER A 111 16.43 13.76 19.57
CA SER A 111 17.48 13.02 18.87
C SER A 111 18.08 11.86 19.69
N GLU A 112 17.96 11.87 21.01
CA GLU A 112 18.47 10.79 21.88
C GLU A 112 17.50 9.60 21.90
N GLY A 113 16.20 9.87 22.02
CA GLY A 113 15.15 8.87 21.88
C GLY A 113 15.18 8.18 20.53
N GLU A 114 15.34 8.94 19.45
CA GLU A 114 15.45 8.39 18.10
C GLU A 114 16.67 7.46 17.94
N ARG A 115 17.85 7.87 18.42
CA ARG A 115 19.06 7.03 18.39
C ARG A 115 18.87 5.76 19.21
N THR A 116 18.25 5.88 20.38
CA THR A 116 17.97 4.75 21.27
C THR A 116 17.00 3.77 20.59
N PHE A 117 15.96 4.27 19.93
CA PHE A 117 15.01 3.47 19.15
C PHE A 117 15.72 2.65 18.08
N PHE A 118 16.55 3.27 17.24
CA PHE A 118 17.26 2.55 16.18
C PHE A 118 18.30 1.56 16.72
N ALA A 119 18.97 1.89 17.83
CA ALA A 119 19.90 0.98 18.49
C ALA A 119 19.19 -0.28 19.01
N VAL A 120 18.07 -0.10 19.72
CA VAL A 120 17.25 -1.21 20.23
C VAL A 120 16.62 -2.01 19.10
N LEU A 121 16.08 -1.36 18.07
CA LEU A 121 15.53 -2.04 16.90
C LEU A 121 16.58 -2.90 16.20
N THR A 122 17.80 -2.37 16.02
CA THR A 122 18.92 -3.13 15.45
C THR A 122 19.23 -4.38 16.27
N GLU A 123 19.25 -4.27 17.61
CA GLU A 123 19.47 -5.41 18.49
C GLU A 123 18.33 -6.45 18.40
N VAL A 124 17.08 -6.00 18.36
CA VAL A 124 15.88 -6.86 18.21
C VAL A 124 15.90 -7.62 16.89
N VAL A 125 16.23 -6.94 15.79
CA VAL A 125 16.38 -7.52 14.46
C VAL A 125 17.50 -8.57 14.46
N TRP A 126 18.66 -8.22 15.02
CA TRP A 126 19.82 -9.11 15.11
C TRP A 126 19.53 -10.39 15.92
N LYS A 127 18.73 -10.28 16.97
CA LYS A 127 18.31 -11.42 17.80
C LYS A 127 17.11 -12.19 17.23
N GLU A 128 16.58 -11.77 16.08
CA GLU A 128 15.40 -12.36 15.44
C GLU A 128 14.19 -12.46 16.40
N VAL A 129 14.04 -11.48 17.30
CA VAL A 129 12.94 -11.49 18.28
C VAL A 129 11.66 -11.05 17.59
N VAL A 130 10.70 -11.97 17.43
CA VAL A 130 9.39 -11.68 16.83
C VAL A 130 8.34 -11.52 17.95
N PRO A 131 7.72 -10.33 18.09
CA PRO A 131 6.68 -10.12 19.10
C PRO A 131 5.41 -10.92 18.79
N THR A 132 4.81 -11.49 19.84
CA THR A 132 3.47 -12.11 19.77
C THR A 132 2.37 -11.05 19.73
N GLY A 133 1.24 -11.40 19.14
CA GLY A 133 0.00 -10.64 19.08
C GLY A 133 -0.24 -9.94 17.74
N TYR A 134 0.68 -10.10 16.78
CA TYR A 134 0.72 -9.33 15.52
C TYR A 134 0.42 -10.16 14.26
N GLY A 135 0.23 -11.48 14.37
CA GLY A 135 -0.13 -12.35 13.24
C GLY A 135 1.05 -12.67 12.32
N VAL A 136 2.28 -12.64 12.84
CA VAL A 136 3.51 -12.91 12.08
C VAL A 136 4.15 -14.24 12.50
N LEU A 137 3.80 -14.74 13.68
CA LEU A 137 4.29 -16.03 14.16
C LEU A 137 3.45 -17.18 13.57
N PRO A 138 4.07 -18.31 13.17
CA PRO A 138 3.34 -19.48 12.67
C PRO A 138 2.23 -19.97 13.59
N GLU A 139 2.41 -19.82 14.91
CA GLU A 139 1.42 -20.21 15.93
C GLU A 139 0.17 -19.31 15.94
N GLU A 140 0.24 -18.15 15.28
CA GLU A 140 -0.86 -17.18 15.18
C GLU A 140 -1.61 -17.27 13.85
N TRP A 141 -1.12 -18.12 12.94
CA TRP A 141 -1.74 -18.31 11.63
C TRP A 141 -2.86 -19.34 11.72
N ASP A 142 -3.84 -19.19 10.85
CA ASP A 142 -4.88 -20.20 10.63
C ASP A 142 -4.29 -21.40 9.87
N GLU A 143 -5.11 -22.42 9.59
CA GLU A 143 -4.69 -23.62 8.84
C GLU A 143 -4.08 -23.31 7.46
N ASP A 144 -4.46 -22.18 6.87
CA ASP A 144 -3.98 -21.69 5.57
C ASP A 144 -2.59 -21.03 5.62
N GLY A 145 -2.01 -20.84 6.82
CA GLY A 145 -0.69 -20.24 7.02
C GLY A 145 -0.64 -18.72 6.77
N TYR A 146 0.57 -18.21 6.49
CA TYR A 146 0.75 -16.79 6.19
C TYR A 146 0.27 -16.47 4.77
N PRO A 147 -0.56 -15.43 4.57
CA PRO A 147 -1.14 -15.13 3.27
C PRO A 147 -0.06 -14.78 2.25
N ASP A 148 -0.02 -15.57 1.18
CA ASP A 148 0.88 -15.43 0.02
C ASP A 148 0.17 -14.83 -1.20
N THR A 149 -1.12 -14.50 -1.06
CA THR A 149 -1.96 -13.96 -2.13
C THR A 149 -2.87 -12.89 -1.56
N GLU A 150 -2.93 -11.75 -2.23
CA GLU A 150 -3.87 -10.67 -1.91
C GLU A 150 -4.77 -10.38 -3.11
N ILE A 151 -6.06 -10.20 -2.86
CA ILE A 151 -7.03 -9.92 -3.93
C ILE A 151 -7.30 -8.41 -3.95
N LEU A 152 -6.77 -7.74 -4.95
CA LEU A 152 -7.08 -6.34 -5.21
C LEU A 152 -8.42 -6.22 -5.93
N GLN A 153 -9.26 -5.32 -5.45
CA GLN A 153 -10.52 -5.00 -6.13
C GLN A 153 -10.31 -3.83 -7.08
N ALA A 154 -10.62 -4.04 -8.36
CA ALA A 154 -10.42 -3.06 -9.43
C ALA A 154 -11.70 -2.78 -10.23
N GLY A 155 -11.69 -1.67 -10.96
CA GLY A 155 -12.75 -1.24 -11.87
C GLY A 155 -13.89 -0.46 -11.23
N ARG A 156 -14.79 0.07 -12.07
CA ARG A 156 -15.83 1.08 -11.74
C ARG A 156 -16.85 0.68 -10.64
N ARG A 157 -16.80 -0.55 -10.13
CA ARG A 157 -17.64 -1.03 -9.01
C ARG A 157 -16.94 -2.11 -8.17
N MET A 158 -15.61 -2.16 -8.13
CA MET A 158 -14.84 -3.18 -7.41
C MET A 158 -15.19 -4.63 -7.82
N LYS A 159 -15.75 -4.82 -9.02
CA LYS A 159 -16.23 -6.13 -9.51
C LYS A 159 -15.10 -7.00 -10.03
N THR A 160 -13.99 -6.40 -10.45
CA THR A 160 -12.84 -7.13 -10.94
C THR A 160 -11.96 -7.47 -9.75
N GLN A 161 -11.66 -8.74 -9.57
CA GLN A 161 -10.71 -9.22 -8.56
C GLN A 161 -9.40 -9.58 -9.26
N ILE A 162 -8.31 -8.95 -8.83
CA ILE A 162 -6.97 -9.18 -9.35
C ILE A 162 -6.18 -9.85 -8.22
N PRO A 163 -5.92 -11.17 -8.29
CA PRO A 163 -5.04 -11.81 -7.35
C PRO A 163 -3.61 -11.37 -7.60
N VAL A 164 -2.95 -10.88 -6.57
CA VAL A 164 -1.54 -10.49 -6.55
C VAL A 164 -0.82 -11.49 -5.67
N SER A 165 0.16 -12.18 -6.24
CA SER A 165 1.05 -13.06 -5.47
C SER A 165 1.99 -12.19 -4.64
N LEU A 166 1.98 -12.43 -3.34
CA LEU A 166 2.90 -11.86 -2.36
C LEU A 166 3.98 -12.90 -2.11
N SER A 167 5.20 -12.65 -2.59
CA SER A 167 6.32 -13.56 -2.35
C SER A 167 6.53 -13.75 -0.85
N HIS A 168 6.20 -14.94 -0.35
CA HIS A 168 6.24 -15.29 1.07
C HIS A 168 7.54 -14.85 1.77
N PRO A 169 8.76 -15.17 1.27
CA PRO A 169 9.99 -14.77 1.96
C PRO A 169 10.16 -13.26 2.07
N ILE A 170 9.73 -12.50 1.05
CA ILE A 170 9.85 -11.03 1.03
C ILE A 170 8.82 -10.42 1.97
N TRP A 171 7.57 -10.91 1.90
CA TRP A 171 6.47 -10.33 2.64
C TRP A 171 6.56 -10.63 4.13
N LEU A 172 6.88 -11.87 4.49
CA LEU A 172 7.08 -12.27 5.88
C LEU A 172 8.23 -11.49 6.51
N GLN A 173 9.37 -11.36 5.82
CA GLN A 173 10.52 -10.61 6.34
C GLN A 173 10.16 -9.13 6.62
N ARG A 174 9.42 -8.50 5.71
CA ARG A 174 8.96 -7.11 5.89
C ARG A 174 7.98 -6.96 7.04
N ALA A 175 7.03 -7.89 7.15
CA ALA A 175 6.08 -7.91 8.25
C ALA A 175 6.79 -8.10 9.59
N THR A 176 7.76 -9.01 9.68
CA THR A 176 8.61 -9.21 10.86
C THR A 176 9.32 -7.92 11.27
N LEU A 177 10.00 -7.25 10.33
CA LEU A 177 10.71 -6.01 10.61
C LEU A 177 9.77 -4.91 11.11
N TRP A 178 8.57 -4.82 10.52
CA TRP A 178 7.58 -3.85 10.95
C TRP A 178 7.03 -4.13 12.34
N VAL A 179 6.65 -5.37 12.66
CA VAL A 179 6.15 -5.69 14.01
C VAL A 179 7.22 -5.45 15.07
N GLN A 180 8.49 -5.72 14.75
CA GLN A 180 9.62 -5.37 15.60
C GLN A 180 9.70 -3.85 15.80
N GLY A 181 9.64 -3.07 14.73
CA GLY A 181 9.62 -1.61 14.78
C GLY A 181 8.48 -1.07 15.64
N VAL A 182 7.24 -1.52 15.41
CA VAL A 182 6.06 -1.09 16.16
C VAL A 182 6.14 -1.47 17.64
N ASN A 183 6.58 -2.70 17.95
CA ASN A 183 6.73 -3.16 19.34
C ASN A 183 7.86 -2.43 20.08
N VAL A 184 8.93 -2.03 19.39
CA VAL A 184 9.96 -1.17 20.00
C VAL A 184 9.40 0.24 20.19
N LEU A 185 8.72 0.80 19.19
CA LEU A 185 8.14 2.14 19.25
C LEU A 185 7.10 2.27 20.37
N SER A 186 6.27 1.25 20.59
CA SER A 186 5.26 1.22 21.67
C SER A 186 5.84 1.13 23.08
N ARG A 187 7.18 1.13 23.23
CA ARG A 187 7.86 1.25 24.53
C ARG A 187 8.32 2.69 24.81
N PHE A 188 8.30 3.55 23.80
CA PHE A 188 8.65 4.97 23.92
C PHE A 188 7.43 5.86 24.21
N PHE A 189 6.22 5.38 23.92
CA PHE A 189 4.94 6.08 24.12
C PHE A 189 3.95 5.20 24.88
#